data_AF-A0A1V9FP18-F1
#
_entry.id   AF-A0A1V9FP18-F1
#
_cell.length_a   1.000
_cell.length_b   1.000
_cell.length_c   1.000
_cell.angle_alpha   90.00
_cell.angle_beta   90.00
_cell.angle_gamma   90.00
#
_symmetry.space_group_name_H-M   'P 1'
#
loop_
_entity.id
_entity.type
_entity.pdbx_description
1 polymer ?
#
loop_
_entity_poly.entity_id
_entity_poly.type
_entity_poly.pdbx_seq_one_letter_code
_entity_poly.pdbx_strand_id
1 'polypeptide(L)' 'MVINYIRQRIEISDEELEEGLRYSVFKKYTKGKYIIRIGEYCRFIGFINKGLMVTTTIDIHQPFSTSKKAIFPF' A
#
# COMPACT_ATOMS: atom_id res chain seq x y z
N MET A 1 -11.18 3.79 6.39
CA MET A 1 -10.39 2.78 7.14
C MET A 1 -10.37 1.49 6.34
N VAL A 2 -9.25 0.75 6.31
CA VAL A 2 -9.06 -0.45 5.46
C VAL A 2 -10.15 -1.50 5.66
N ILE A 3 -10.59 -1.70 6.90
CA ILE A 3 -11.68 -2.62 7.25
C ILE A 3 -12.96 -2.29 6.47
N ASN A 4 -13.35 -1.01 6.41
CA ASN A 4 -14.55 -0.59 5.68
C ASN A 4 -14.39 -0.82 4.17
N TYR A 5 -13.18 -0.61 3.64
CA TYR A 5 -12.90 -0.86 2.22
C TYR A 5 -13.05 -2.33 1.84
N ILE A 6 -12.61 -3.24 2.73
CA ILE A 6 -12.73 -4.69 2.57
C ILE A 6 -14.21 -5.10 2.62
N ARG A 7 -14.95 -4.66 3.66
CA ARG A 7 -16.38 -4.99 3.83
C ARG A 7 -17.27 -4.55 2.65
N GLN A 8 -16.89 -3.50 1.92
CA GLN A 8 -17.63 -3.05 0.73
C GLN A 8 -17.49 -3.99 -0.48
N ARG A 9 -16.53 -4.92 -0.46
CA ARG A 9 -16.17 -5.75 -1.63
C ARG A 9 -16.36 -7.24 -1.40
N ILE A 10 -16.28 -7.67 -0.14
CA ILE A 10 -16.45 -9.06 0.23
C ILE A 10 -17.33 -9.14 1.48
N GLU A 11 -18.18 -10.16 1.51
CA GLU A 11 -18.89 -10.55 2.71
C GLU A 11 -17.90 -11.32 3.59
N ILE A 12 -17.58 -10.76 4.75
CA ILE A 12 -16.60 -11.30 5.69
C ILE A 12 -17.07 -11.03 7.11
N SER A 13 -16.96 -12.04 7.97
CA SER A 13 -17.30 -11.90 9.40
C SER A 13 -16.24 -11.10 10.16
N ASP A 14 -16.61 -10.60 11.34
CA ASP A 14 -15.69 -9.88 12.21
C ASP A 14 -14.53 -10.77 12.71
N GLU A 15 -14.83 -12.06 12.93
CA GLU A 15 -13.86 -13.07 13.38
C GLU A 15 -12.80 -13.36 12.32
N GLU A 16 -13.22 -13.59 11.07
CA GLU A 16 -12.31 -13.80 9.93
C GLU A 16 -11.45 -12.56 9.66
N LEU A 17 -12.05 -11.37 9.80
CA LEU A 17 -11.35 -10.12 9.63
C LEU A 17 -10.28 -9.92 10.71
N GLU A 18 -10.62 -10.15 11.99
CA GLU A 18 -9.65 -10.08 13.08
C GLU A 18 -8.51 -11.07 12.89
N GLU A 19 -8.82 -12.31 12.50
CA GLU A 19 -7.82 -13.35 12.22
C GLU A 19 -6.89 -12.94 11.08
N GLY A 20 -7.43 -12.43 9.97
CA GLY A 20 -6.62 -11.92 8.85
C GLY A 20 -5.73 -10.75 9.25
N LEU A 21 -6.21 -9.86 10.12
CA LEU A 21 -5.45 -8.73 10.62
C LEU A 21 -4.32 -9.14 11.59
N ARG A 22 -4.41 -10.30 12.27
CA ARG A 22 -3.32 -10.81 13.11
C ARG A 22 -2.04 -11.08 12.32
N TYR A 23 -2.15 -11.45 11.05
CA TYR A 23 -1.01 -11.66 10.15
C TYR A 23 -0.47 -10.37 9.53
N SER A 24 -1.08 -9.21 9.84
CA SER A 24 -0.68 -7.92 9.30
C SER A 24 0.29 -7.19 10.22
N VAL A 25 1.32 -6.57 9.63
CA VAL A 25 2.29 -5.75 10.37
C VAL A 25 1.98 -4.28 10.18
N PHE A 26 1.64 -3.57 11.26
CA PHE A 26 1.44 -2.13 11.23
C PHE A 26 2.78 -1.39 11.17
N LYS A 27 3.01 -0.65 10.07
CA LYS A 27 4.19 0.20 9.92
C LYS A 27 3.80 1.66 9.75
N LYS A 28 4.54 2.54 10.42
CA LYS A 28 4.46 4.00 10.24
C LYS A 28 5.67 4.45 9.43
N TYR A 29 5.42 5.25 8.40
CA TYR A 29 6.47 5.85 7.58
C TYR A 29 6.43 7.37 7.76
N THR A 30 7.61 7.98 7.88
CA THR A 30 7.74 9.43 7.90
C THR A 30 7.86 9.98 6.49
N LYS A 31 7.44 11.24 6.30
CA LYS A 31 7.51 11.92 5.00
C LYS A 31 8.96 11.90 4.48
N GLY A 32 9.13 11.57 3.19
CA GLY A 32 10.45 11.50 2.54
C GLY A 32 11.18 10.16 2.71
N LYS A 33 10.64 9.20 3.48
CA LYS A 33 11.16 7.82 3.51
C LYS A 33 10.69 7.06 2.27
N TYR A 34 11.62 6.33 1.66
CA TYR A 34 11.32 5.35 0.62
C TYR A 34 10.91 4.02 1.27
N ILE A 35 9.80 3.46 0.81
CA ILE A 35 9.30 2.14 1.26
C ILE A 35 10.01 1.03 0.47
N ILE A 36 10.26 1.27 -0.82
CA ILE A 36 10.91 0.36 -1.75
C ILE A 36 11.85 1.19 -2.62
N ARG A 37 13.07 0.72 -2.81
CA ARG A 37 14.09 1.34 -3.68
C ARG A 37 14.29 0.52 -4.94
N ILE A 38 14.94 1.14 -5.93
CA ILE A 38 15.33 0.47 -7.18
C ILE A 38 16.22 -0.73 -6.85
N GLY A 39 15.93 -1.87 -7.47
CA GLY A 39 16.65 -3.12 -7.24
C GLY A 39 16.17 -3.90 -6.02
N GLU A 40 15.32 -3.33 -5.16
CA GLU A 40 14.68 -4.08 -4.07
C GLU A 40 13.45 -4.84 -4.59
N TYR A 41 13.31 -6.09 -4.14
CA TYR A 41 12.16 -6.92 -4.48
C TYR A 41 11.04 -6.73 -3.44
N CYS A 42 9.87 -6.26 -3.89
CA CYS A 42 8.69 -6.17 -3.04
C CYS A 42 8.10 -7.55 -2.77
N ARG A 43 7.99 -7.97 -1.50
CA ARG A 43 7.40 -9.26 -1.10
C ARG A 43 6.12 -9.12 -0.28
N PHE A 44 5.49 -7.95 -0.28
CA PHE A 44 4.30 -7.70 0.54
C PHE A 44 3.23 -6.94 -0.23
N ILE A 45 1.98 -7.20 0.16
CA ILE A 45 0.83 -6.37 -0.17
C ILE A 45 0.48 -5.61 1.11
N GLY A 46 0.17 -4.33 0.99
CA GLY A 46 -0.14 -3.51 2.13
C GLY A 46 -1.21 -2.49 1.80
N PHE A 47 -1.93 -2.06 2.83
CA PHE A 47 -2.94 -1.03 2.72
C PHE A 47 -2.49 0.24 3.44
N ILE A 48 -2.84 1.41 2.90
CA ILE A 48 -2.55 2.69 3.53
C ILE A 48 -3.75 3.06 4.41
N ASN A 49 -3.57 3.07 5.73
CA ASN A 49 -4.62 3.52 6.64
C ASN A 49 -4.79 5.04 6.67
N LYS A 50 -3.68 5.80 6.54
CA LYS A 50 -3.65 7.27 6.53
C LYS A 50 -2.41 7.77 5.81
N GLY A 51 -2.57 8.85 5.03
CA GLY A 51 -1.47 9.54 4.36
C GLY A 51 -1.52 9.40 2.83
N LEU A 52 -0.39 9.69 2.19
CA LEU A 52 -0.23 9.65 0.73
C LEU A 52 1.06 8.91 0.38
N MET A 53 0.97 7.96 -0.54
CA MET A 53 2.12 7.29 -1.14
C MET A 53 2.25 7.74 -2.59
N VAL A 54 3.48 8.04 -3.02
CA VAL A 54 3.79 8.35 -4.42
C VAL A 54 4.63 7.21 -4.97
N THR A 55 4.21 6.66 -6.09
CA THR A 55 4.94 5.59 -6.78
C THR A 55 5.62 6.18 -8.01
N THR A 56 6.92 5.98 -8.12
CA THR A 56 7.66 6.35 -9.33
C THR A 56 8.14 5.06 -10.00
N THR A 57 7.73 4.86 -11.24
CA THR A 57 8.24 3.76 -12.07
C THR A 57 9.39 4.30 -12.89
N ILE A 58 10.53 3.62 -12.84
CA ILE A 58 11.70 3.95 -13.65
C ILE A 58 11.75 2.93 -14.77
N ASP A 59 11.47 3.41 -15.98
CA ASP A 59 11.62 2.62 -17.20
C ASP A 59 13.05 2.83 -17.72
N ILE A 60 13.76 1.74 -18.01
CA ILE A 60 15.14 1.77 -18.50
C ILE A 60 15.18 2.15 -19.99
N HIS A 61 14.04 2.08 -20.69
CA HIS A 61 13.90 2.45 -22.10
C HIS A 61 13.37 3.87 -22.33
N GLN A 62 13.03 4.62 -21.27
CA GLN A 62 12.61 6.01 -21.38
C GLN A 62 13.42 6.90 -20.41
N PRO A 63 14.09 7.96 -20.89
CA PRO A 63 14.95 8.82 -20.06
C PRO A 63 14.18 9.68 -19.02
N PHE A 64 12.86 9.52 -18.91
CA PHE A 64 12.01 10.32 -18.03
C PHE A 64 11.29 9.44 -17.00
N SER A 65 11.56 9.68 -15.71
CA SER A 65 10.86 9.03 -14.61
C SER A 65 9.38 9.43 -14.62
N THR A 66 8.48 8.47 -14.79
CA THR A 66 7.04 8.73 -14.71
C THR A 66 6.58 8.51 -13.27
N SER A 67 6.31 9.60 -12.53
CA SER A 67 5.70 9.53 -11.21
C SER A 67 4.19 9.35 -11.32
N LYS A 68 3.69 8.14 -11.04
CA LYS A 68 2.26 7.88 -10.92
C LYS A 68 1.83 8.09 -9.47
N LYS A 69 1.07 9.15 -9.23
CA LYS A 69 0.48 9.41 -7.91
C LYS A 69 -0.73 8.49 -7.73
N ALA A 70 -0.58 7.40 -6.98
CA ALA A 70 -1.72 6.63 -6.50
C ALA A 70 -2.37 7.39 -5.35
N ILE A 71 -3.38 8.21 -5.68
CA ILE A 71 -4.30 8.72 -4.67
C ILE A 71 -5.30 7.60 -4.43
N PHE A 72 -5.20 6.96 -3.28
CA PHE A 72 -6.26 6.05 -2.83
C PHE A 72 -7.28 6.91 -2.07
N PRO A 73 -8.46 7.21 -2.64
CA PRO A 73 -9.53 7.82 -1.89
C PRO A 73 -10.03 6.77 -0.90
N PHE A 74 -9.83 7.01 0.39
CA PHE A 74 -10.51 6.28 1.45
C PHE A 74 -11.48 7.22 2.14
#